data_AF-A0A9D8ETG1-F1
#
_entry.id   AF-A0A9D8ETG1-F1
#
_cell.length_a   1.000
_cell.length_b   1.000
_cell.length_c   1.000
_cell.angle_alpha   90.00
_cell.angle_beta   90.00
_cell.angle_gamma   90.00
#
_symmetry.space_group_name_H-M   'P 1'
#
loop_
_entity.id
_entity.type
_entity.pdbx_description
1 polymer ?
#
loop_
_entity_poly.entity_id
_entity_poly.type
_entity_poly.pdbx_seq_one_letter_code
_entity_poly.pdbx_strand_id
1 'polypeptide(L)'
;MWSGGMINIAAIIMIFALFMTDFFDTMGTVIGVGEEAGLLDNNGNLPSLKRVLLIDSGAAVVGGLFGCSSITTYIESASGVSEGGRTGIMPTTTGILFLLSIFFAPLIAVVGGGIQTPEGVYKYPVTAPALIVVGFLMMGVISRINFKDFEVGIPAFLTIIIMPFTYNISYGIGFGFISYTLIKLFRRKAGQLHPLMIVASALFVVAFIAQFLAEKFMNK
;
A
#
# COMPACT_ATOMS: atom_id res chain seq x y z
N MET A 1 -5.70 5.45 -26.80
CA MET A 1 -4.42 5.54 -26.05
C MET A 1 -3.73 4.16 -25.91
N TRP A 2 -4.02 3.23 -26.83
CA TRP A 2 -3.50 1.85 -26.88
C TRP A 2 -3.01 1.58 -28.30
N SER A 3 -1.90 2.18 -28.70
CA SER A 3 -1.24 1.81 -29.97
C SER A 3 0.24 2.17 -29.93
N GLY A 4 1.07 1.14 -30.15
CA GLY A 4 2.51 1.25 -30.43
C GLY A 4 3.45 1.02 -29.25
N GLY A 5 3.84 -0.24 -29.00
CA GLY A 5 4.98 -0.58 -28.13
C GLY A 5 4.63 -0.99 -26.69
N MET A 6 3.65 -1.86 -26.51
CA MET A 6 3.03 -2.26 -25.22
C MET A 6 3.97 -2.88 -24.16
N ILE A 7 5.25 -3.10 -24.48
CA ILE A 7 6.31 -3.45 -23.54
C ILE A 7 7.50 -2.54 -23.82
N ASN A 8 7.34 -1.26 -23.50
CA ASN A 8 8.47 -0.35 -23.44
C ASN A 8 9.15 -0.52 -22.08
N ILE A 9 10.45 -0.25 -21.98
CA ILE A 9 11.19 -0.38 -20.71
C ILE A 9 10.49 0.42 -19.59
N ALA A 10 9.91 1.58 -19.94
CA ALA A 10 9.11 2.40 -19.03
C ALA A 10 7.85 1.67 -18.50
N ALA A 11 7.14 0.91 -19.34
CA ALA A 11 5.96 0.15 -18.92
C ALA A 11 6.33 -1.00 -17.98
N ILE A 12 7.45 -1.69 -18.25
CA ILE A 12 7.97 -2.73 -17.35
C ILE A 12 8.32 -2.13 -15.99
N ILE A 13 9.01 -0.98 -15.97
CA ILE A 13 9.39 -0.28 -14.73
C ILE A 13 8.13 0.14 -13.95
N MET A 14 7.11 0.68 -14.63
CA MET A 14 5.85 1.08 -14.00
C MET A 14 5.11 -0.12 -13.41
N ILE A 15 4.98 -1.22 -14.16
CA ILE A 15 4.35 -2.46 -13.69
C ILE A 15 5.11 -3.02 -12.48
N PHE A 16 6.45 -3.02 -12.53
CA PHE A 16 7.27 -3.47 -11.41
C PHE A 16 7.08 -2.60 -10.17
N ALA A 17 7.07 -1.27 -10.32
CA ALA A 17 6.85 -0.35 -9.22
C ALA A 17 5.45 -0.52 -8.59
N LEU A 18 4.40 -0.64 -9.43
CA LEU A 18 3.04 -0.90 -8.97
C LEU A 18 2.94 -2.26 -8.26
N PHE A 19 3.52 -3.31 -8.83
CA PHE A 19 3.57 -4.64 -8.21
C PHE A 19 4.26 -4.61 -6.84
N MET A 20 5.44 -3.99 -6.75
CA MET A 20 6.15 -3.90 -5.48
C MET A 20 5.35 -3.12 -4.45
N THR A 21 4.71 -2.02 -4.87
CA THR A 21 3.88 -1.21 -3.99
C THR A 21 2.69 -2.00 -3.46
N ASP A 22 1.93 -2.64 -4.35
CA ASP A 22 0.76 -3.47 -4.03
C ASP A 22 1.14 -4.67 -3.14
N PHE A 23 2.24 -5.36 -3.46
CA PHE A 23 2.74 -6.47 -2.66
C PHE A 23 3.07 -6.06 -1.21
N PHE A 24 3.74 -4.93 -1.04
CA PHE A 24 4.09 -4.44 0.29
C PHE A 24 2.92 -3.80 1.02
N ASP A 25 1.99 -3.18 0.31
CA ASP A 25 0.74 -2.68 0.88
C ASP A 25 -0.12 -3.84 1.41
N THR A 26 -0.29 -4.90 0.63
CA THR A 26 -0.96 -6.13 1.08
C THR A 26 -0.24 -6.75 2.26
N MET A 27 1.09 -6.91 2.23
CA MET A 27 1.81 -7.46 3.39
C MET A 27 1.67 -6.59 4.63
N GLY A 28 1.83 -5.27 4.51
CA GLY A 28 1.70 -4.33 5.62
C GLY A 28 0.30 -4.37 6.22
N THR A 29 -0.72 -4.38 5.35
CA THR A 29 -2.12 -4.43 5.76
C THR A 29 -2.48 -5.76 6.40
N VAL A 30 -2.09 -6.89 5.79
CA VAL A 30 -2.38 -8.23 6.31
C VAL A 30 -1.74 -8.46 7.69
N ILE A 31 -0.51 -7.97 7.88
CA ILE A 31 0.16 -8.03 9.20
C ILE A 31 -0.52 -7.08 10.19
N GLY A 32 -0.82 -5.84 9.80
CA GLY A 32 -1.46 -4.86 10.69
C GLY A 32 -2.87 -5.27 11.14
N VAL A 33 -3.70 -5.73 10.20
CA VAL A 33 -5.04 -6.26 10.51
C VAL A 33 -4.94 -7.59 11.28
N GLY A 34 -3.96 -8.45 10.93
CA GLY A 34 -3.71 -9.71 11.62
C GLY A 34 -3.27 -9.52 13.08
N GLU A 35 -2.47 -8.49 13.35
CA GLU A 35 -2.06 -8.09 14.70
C GLU A 35 -3.28 -7.65 15.52
N GLU A 36 -4.11 -6.77 14.96
CA GLU A 36 -5.33 -6.29 15.62
C GLU A 36 -6.36 -7.41 15.84
N ALA A 37 -6.40 -8.39 14.94
CA ALA A 37 -7.25 -9.58 15.07
C ALA A 37 -6.74 -10.60 16.09
N GLY A 38 -5.50 -10.46 16.57
CA GLY A 38 -4.84 -11.46 17.40
C GLY A 38 -4.58 -12.77 16.65
N LEU A 39 -4.36 -12.70 15.34
CA LEU A 39 -4.14 -13.87 14.45
C LEU A 39 -2.65 -14.16 14.19
N LEU A 40 -1.75 -13.30 14.66
CA LEU A 40 -0.30 -13.52 14.53
C LEU A 40 0.19 -14.61 15.47
N ASP A 41 1.18 -15.38 15.02
CA ASP A 41 1.89 -16.34 15.85
C ASP A 41 2.83 -15.65 16.86
N ASN A 42 3.44 -16.44 17.76
CA ASN A 42 4.37 -15.94 18.77
C ASN A 42 5.61 -15.22 18.18
N ASN A 43 5.88 -15.41 16.88
CA ASN A 43 6.98 -14.80 16.17
C ASN A 43 6.54 -13.57 15.35
N GLY A 44 5.26 -13.16 15.46
CA GLY A 44 4.69 -12.04 14.72
C GLY A 44 4.34 -12.35 13.26
N ASN A 45 4.32 -13.62 12.85
CA ASN A 45 3.96 -14.02 11.48
C ASN A 45 2.50 -14.43 11.40
N LEU A 46 1.87 -14.13 10.27
CA LEU A 46 0.52 -14.61 10.01
C LEU A 46 0.53 -16.07 9.50
N PRO A 47 -0.20 -17.00 10.14
CA PRO A 47 -0.37 -18.35 9.62
C PRO A 47 -0.96 -18.31 8.21
N SER A 48 -0.48 -19.19 7.32
CA SER A 48 -0.98 -19.28 5.94
C SER A 48 -0.84 -17.99 5.10
N LEU A 49 0.14 -17.12 5.38
CA LEU A 49 0.38 -15.88 4.62
C LEU A 49 0.42 -16.10 3.10
N LYS A 50 1.02 -17.21 2.64
CA LYS A 50 1.04 -17.57 1.20
C LYS A 50 -0.35 -17.67 0.60
N ARG A 51 -1.33 -18.21 1.34
CA ARG A 51 -2.72 -18.37 0.87
C ARG A 51 -3.41 -17.02 0.79
N VAL A 52 -3.16 -16.15 1.76
CA VAL A 52 -3.69 -14.77 1.77
C VAL A 52 -3.17 -14.00 0.56
N LEU A 53 -1.84 -14.01 0.33
CA LEU A 53 -1.23 -13.35 -0.82
C LEU A 53 -1.74 -13.88 -2.17
N LEU A 54 -2.06 -15.18 -2.25
CA LEU A 54 -2.57 -15.81 -3.46
C LEU A 54 -4.02 -15.37 -3.76
N ILE A 55 -4.85 -15.25 -2.70
CA ILE A 55 -6.22 -14.73 -2.82
C ILE A 55 -6.19 -13.25 -3.20
N ASP A 56 -5.34 -12.45 -2.56
CA ASP A 56 -5.19 -11.02 -2.82
C ASP A 56 -4.72 -10.75 -4.26
N SER A 57 -3.65 -11.42 -4.70
CA SER A 57 -3.19 -11.38 -6.10
C SER A 57 -4.29 -11.80 -7.08
N GLY A 58 -5.08 -12.82 -6.72
CA GLY A 58 -6.23 -13.27 -7.51
C GLY A 58 -7.31 -12.18 -7.62
N ALA A 59 -7.62 -11.51 -6.51
CA ALA A 59 -8.55 -10.40 -6.46
C ALA A 59 -8.05 -9.19 -7.28
N ALA A 60 -6.76 -8.87 -7.20
CA ALA A 60 -6.11 -7.83 -8.00
C ALA A 60 -6.26 -8.09 -9.51
N VAL A 61 -6.03 -9.33 -9.96
CA VAL A 61 -6.24 -9.73 -11.35
C VAL A 61 -7.70 -9.59 -11.77
N VAL A 62 -8.64 -10.02 -10.92
CA VAL A 62 -10.07 -9.84 -11.18
C VAL A 62 -10.42 -8.35 -11.29
N GLY A 63 -9.94 -7.51 -10.39
CA GLY A 63 -10.13 -6.05 -10.45
C GLY A 63 -9.65 -5.46 -11.77
N GLY A 64 -8.43 -5.81 -12.19
CA GLY A 64 -7.87 -5.38 -13.48
C GLY A 64 -8.66 -5.87 -14.70
N LEU A 65 -9.18 -7.10 -14.68
CA LEU A 65 -10.01 -7.64 -15.76
C LEU A 65 -11.34 -6.89 -15.93
N PHE A 66 -11.93 -6.41 -14.82
CA PHE A 66 -13.15 -5.60 -14.84
C PHE A 66 -12.87 -4.10 -15.03
N GLY A 67 -11.63 -3.70 -15.34
CA GLY A 67 -11.25 -2.30 -15.54
C GLY A 67 -11.29 -1.45 -14.27
N CYS A 68 -11.32 -2.09 -13.11
CA CYS A 68 -11.25 -1.44 -11.80
C CYS A 68 -9.79 -1.35 -11.34
N SER A 69 -9.52 -0.58 -10.28
CA SER A 69 -8.22 -0.63 -9.59
C SER A 69 -7.97 -2.01 -8.97
N SER A 70 -6.74 -2.26 -8.52
CA SER A 70 -6.40 -3.47 -7.75
C SER A 70 -7.37 -3.64 -6.58
N ILE A 71 -8.02 -4.80 -6.48
CA ILE A 71 -8.84 -5.15 -5.31
C ILE A 71 -7.87 -5.74 -4.28
N THR A 72 -7.68 -5.01 -3.18
CA THR A 72 -6.76 -5.39 -2.12
C THR A 72 -7.43 -5.32 -0.75
N THR A 73 -6.73 -5.83 0.26
CA THR A 73 -7.14 -5.73 1.66
C THR A 73 -6.90 -4.31 2.17
N TYR A 74 -7.86 -3.76 2.93
CA TYR A 74 -7.80 -2.41 3.49
C TYR A 74 -7.40 -2.43 4.96
N ILE A 75 -6.41 -1.61 5.34
CA ILE A 75 -5.94 -1.47 6.73
C ILE A 75 -6.99 -0.87 7.65
N GLU A 76 -7.92 -0.10 7.11
CA GLU A 76 -9.10 0.42 7.78
C GLU A 76 -9.98 -0.70 8.34
N SER A 77 -9.92 -1.90 7.75
CA SER A 77 -10.62 -3.08 8.27
C SER A 77 -10.17 -3.48 9.67
N ALA A 78 -8.98 -3.03 10.12
CA ALA A 78 -8.53 -3.19 11.50
C ALA A 78 -9.53 -2.59 12.51
N SER A 79 -10.21 -1.49 12.15
CA SER A 79 -11.26 -0.91 13.00
C SER A 79 -12.45 -1.88 13.18
N GLY A 80 -12.91 -2.49 12.09
CA GLY A 80 -13.97 -3.50 12.13
C GLY A 80 -13.57 -4.77 12.90
N VAL A 81 -12.28 -5.14 12.84
CA VAL A 81 -11.72 -6.24 13.63
C VAL A 81 -11.64 -5.90 15.12
N SER A 82 -11.26 -4.67 15.47
CA SER A 82 -11.19 -4.19 16.86
C SER A 82 -12.56 -4.20 17.55
N GLU A 83 -13.63 -3.96 16.79
CA GLU A 83 -15.04 -4.06 17.23
C GLU A 83 -15.56 -5.52 17.29
N GLY A 84 -14.70 -6.52 17.07
CA GLY A 84 -15.04 -7.95 17.18
C GLY A 84 -15.28 -8.68 15.86
N GLY A 85 -15.11 -8.01 14.71
CA GLY A 85 -15.22 -8.58 13.37
C GLY A 85 -14.05 -9.52 13.00
N ARG A 86 -13.92 -10.66 13.69
CA ARG A 86 -12.79 -11.60 13.54
C ARG A 86 -13.06 -12.77 12.59
N THR A 87 -14.22 -12.80 11.94
CA THR A 87 -14.62 -13.86 11.00
C THR A 87 -14.84 -13.31 9.61
N GLY A 88 -14.83 -14.18 8.59
CA GLY A 88 -15.11 -13.80 7.20
C GLY A 88 -16.55 -13.33 6.94
N ILE A 89 -17.45 -13.45 7.92
CA ILE A 89 -18.85 -13.02 7.79
C ILE A 89 -18.92 -11.50 7.65
N MET A 90 -18.17 -10.75 8.47
CA MET A 90 -18.20 -9.28 8.46
C MET A 90 -17.78 -8.70 7.08
N PRO A 91 -16.60 -9.04 6.52
CA PRO A 91 -16.23 -8.54 5.19
C PRO A 91 -17.18 -9.04 4.08
N THR A 92 -17.75 -10.25 4.20
CA THR A 92 -18.71 -10.78 3.23
C THR A 92 -20.03 -10.02 3.26
N THR A 93 -20.59 -9.76 4.44
CA THR A 93 -21.81 -8.95 4.62
C THR A 93 -21.59 -7.52 4.13
N THR A 94 -20.45 -6.91 4.46
CA THR A 94 -20.08 -5.58 3.95
C THR A 94 -20.02 -5.58 2.42
N GLY A 95 -19.40 -6.58 1.80
CA GLY A 95 -19.36 -6.73 0.34
C GLY A 95 -20.76 -6.85 -0.30
N ILE A 96 -21.66 -7.64 0.29
CA ILE A 96 -23.06 -7.77 -0.18
C ILE A 96 -23.81 -6.44 -0.05
N LEU A 97 -23.63 -5.73 1.07
CA LEU A 97 -24.23 -4.40 1.26
C LEU A 97 -23.69 -3.39 0.25
N PHE A 98 -22.39 -3.43 -0.08
CA PHE A 98 -21.82 -2.61 -1.14
C PHE A 98 -22.37 -2.97 -2.52
N LEU A 99 -22.60 -4.25 -2.83
CA LEU A 99 -23.28 -4.65 -4.08
C LEU A 99 -24.71 -4.10 -4.14
N LEU A 100 -25.46 -4.16 -3.04
CA LEU A 100 -26.80 -3.55 -2.96
C LEU A 100 -26.75 -2.02 -3.06
N SER A 101 -25.69 -1.39 -2.56
CA SER A 101 -25.51 0.06 -2.62
C SER A 101 -25.43 0.60 -4.06
N ILE A 102 -25.08 -0.23 -5.04
CA ILE A 102 -25.01 0.15 -6.46
C ILE A 102 -26.37 0.65 -6.97
N PHE A 103 -27.48 0.07 -6.51
CA PHE A 103 -28.83 0.55 -6.86
C PHE A 103 -29.13 1.94 -6.30
N PHE A 104 -28.46 2.31 -5.20
CA PHE A 104 -28.55 3.62 -4.56
C PHE A 104 -27.45 4.58 -5.02
N ALA A 105 -26.53 4.15 -5.90
CA ALA A 105 -25.49 5.02 -6.47
C ALA A 105 -26.00 6.37 -7.01
N PRO A 106 -27.12 6.45 -7.75
CA PRO A 106 -27.65 7.75 -8.19
C PRO A 106 -28.09 8.65 -7.02
N LEU A 107 -28.61 8.08 -5.93
CA LEU A 107 -28.96 8.84 -4.73
C LEU A 107 -27.72 9.32 -3.97
N ILE A 108 -26.70 8.46 -3.87
CA ILE A 108 -25.41 8.78 -3.25
C ILE A 108 -24.73 9.92 -4.02
N ALA A 109 -24.81 9.92 -5.36
CA ALA A 109 -24.25 10.99 -6.19
C ALA A 109 -24.94 12.35 -5.98
N VAL A 110 -26.22 12.39 -5.58
CA VAL A 110 -26.93 13.65 -5.28
C VAL A 110 -26.39 14.31 -4.00
N VAL A 111 -26.07 13.51 -2.99
CA VAL A 111 -25.63 14.01 -1.66
C VAL A 111 -24.11 14.11 -1.56
N GLY A 112 -23.39 13.16 -2.14
CA GLY A 112 -21.93 13.03 -2.11
C GLY A 112 -21.23 13.48 -3.39
N GLY A 113 -21.96 13.97 -4.39
CA GLY A 113 -21.41 14.48 -5.64
C GLY A 113 -20.44 15.64 -5.41
N GLY A 114 -19.36 15.69 -6.20
CA GLY A 114 -18.38 16.76 -6.14
C GLY A 114 -19.04 18.11 -6.46
N ILE A 115 -19.09 19.00 -5.48
CA ILE A 115 -19.63 20.35 -5.65
C ILE A 115 -18.59 21.17 -6.40
N GLN A 116 -18.96 21.67 -7.58
CA GLN A 116 -18.14 22.63 -8.31
C GLN A 116 -18.17 23.97 -7.57
N THR A 117 -17.00 24.39 -7.09
CA THR A 117 -16.81 25.73 -6.50
C THR A 117 -16.71 26.75 -7.63
N PRO A 118 -17.07 28.03 -7.45
CA PRO A 118 -16.96 29.07 -8.48
C PRO A 118 -15.57 29.22 -9.13
N GLU A 119 -14.54 28.67 -8.50
CA GLU A 119 -13.14 28.64 -8.93
C GLU A 119 -12.79 27.49 -9.90
N GLY A 120 -13.77 26.67 -10.32
CA GLY A 120 -13.53 25.51 -11.21
C GLY A 120 -12.95 24.28 -10.50
N VAL A 121 -12.92 24.29 -9.16
CA VAL A 121 -12.41 23.19 -8.32
C VAL A 121 -13.57 22.32 -7.84
N TYR A 122 -13.48 21.00 -8.06
CA TYR A 122 -14.41 20.02 -7.49
C TYR A 122 -14.05 19.75 -6.04
N LYS A 123 -15.00 19.97 -5.12
CA LYS A 123 -14.86 19.63 -3.70
C LYS A 123 -15.79 18.48 -3.35
N TYR A 124 -15.29 17.52 -2.58
CA TYR A 124 -16.07 16.39 -2.10
C TYR A 124 -16.30 16.53 -0.59
N PRO A 125 -17.28 17.33 -0.16
CA PRO A 125 -17.46 17.69 1.25
C PRO A 125 -17.84 16.50 2.13
N VAL A 126 -18.37 15.43 1.55
CA VAL A 126 -18.76 14.22 2.27
C VAL A 126 -17.58 13.27 2.46
N THR A 127 -16.78 13.03 1.41
CA THR A 127 -15.69 12.05 1.48
C THR A 127 -14.41 12.61 2.10
N ALA A 128 -14.10 13.90 1.87
CA ALA A 128 -12.89 14.51 2.40
C ALA A 128 -12.74 14.43 3.94
N PRO A 129 -13.73 14.83 4.77
CA PRO A 129 -13.59 14.72 6.21
C PRO A 129 -13.52 13.27 6.68
N ALA A 130 -14.24 12.35 6.04
CA ALA A 130 -14.16 10.93 6.34
C ALA A 130 -12.74 10.39 6.10
N LEU A 131 -12.11 10.71 4.97
CA LEU A 131 -10.74 10.30 4.66
C LEU A 131 -9.70 10.92 5.60
N ILE A 132 -9.91 12.16 6.07
CA ILE A 132 -9.04 12.78 7.07
C ILE A 132 -9.10 12.02 8.40
N VAL A 133 -10.31 11.66 8.86
CA VAL A 133 -10.49 10.87 10.08
C VAL A 133 -9.89 9.47 9.92
N VAL A 134 -10.09 8.83 8.78
CA VAL A 134 -9.46 7.53 8.45
C VAL A 134 -7.93 7.64 8.53
N GLY A 135 -7.33 8.65 7.89
CA GLY A 135 -5.88 8.88 7.97
C GLY A 135 -5.40 9.12 9.40
N PHE A 136 -6.17 9.85 10.22
CA PHE A 136 -5.88 10.03 11.63
C PHE A 136 -5.90 8.69 12.41
N LEU A 137 -6.88 7.84 12.18
CA LEU A 137 -6.95 6.52 12.83
C LEU A 137 -5.75 5.63 12.46
N MET A 138 -5.28 5.73 11.21
CA MET A 138 -4.11 4.98 10.73
C MET A 138 -2.79 5.41 11.41
N MET A 139 -2.71 6.61 12.00
CA MET A 139 -1.55 7.03 12.79
C MET A 139 -1.33 6.12 14.02
N GLY A 140 -2.37 5.43 14.49
CA GLY A 140 -2.26 4.46 15.58
C GLY A 140 -1.27 3.35 15.28
N VAL A 141 -1.18 2.88 14.02
CA VAL A 141 -0.23 1.83 13.60
C VAL A 141 1.21 2.33 13.71
N ILE A 142 1.45 3.59 13.34
CA ILE A 142 2.78 4.22 13.43
C ILE A 142 3.27 4.26 14.88
N SER A 143 2.36 4.45 15.84
CA SER A 143 2.72 4.50 17.27
C SER A 143 3.32 3.19 17.81
N ARG A 144 3.07 2.06 17.15
CA ARG A 144 3.62 0.75 17.53
C ARG A 144 5.06 0.53 17.08
N ILE A 145 5.58 1.39 16.20
CA ILE A 145 6.94 1.29 15.70
C ILE A 145 7.92 1.61 16.84
N ASN A 146 8.89 0.72 17.06
CA ASN A 146 9.94 0.96 18.05
C ASN A 146 10.99 1.95 17.53
N PHE A 147 10.72 3.25 17.69
CA PHE A 147 11.64 4.32 17.32
C PHE A 147 12.92 4.39 18.18
N LYS A 148 13.00 3.64 19.29
CA LYS A 148 14.23 3.58 20.10
C LYS A 148 15.30 2.69 19.46
N ASP A 149 14.90 1.74 18.60
CA ASP A 149 15.85 0.94 17.84
C ASP A 149 16.17 1.63 16.52
N PHE A 150 17.39 2.15 16.39
CA PHE A 150 17.86 2.78 15.16
C PHE A 150 17.84 1.85 13.94
N GLU A 151 17.87 0.52 14.12
CA GLU A 151 17.74 -0.43 13.01
C GLU A 151 16.36 -0.39 12.35
N VAL A 152 15.32 -0.03 13.10
CA VAL A 152 13.92 -0.03 12.61
C VAL A 152 13.37 1.39 12.50
N GLY A 153 13.70 2.26 13.45
CA GLY A 153 13.22 3.63 13.54
C GLY A 153 13.70 4.51 12.38
N ILE A 154 14.98 4.43 11.97
CA ILE A 154 15.50 5.24 10.85
C ILE A 154 14.81 4.85 9.53
N PRO A 155 14.74 3.56 9.15
CA PRO A 155 14.02 3.15 7.94
C PRO A 155 12.55 3.55 7.96
N ALA A 156 11.84 3.33 9.07
CA ALA A 156 10.44 3.70 9.20
C ALA A 156 10.23 5.22 9.04
N PHE A 157 11.09 6.03 9.67
CA PHE A 157 11.05 7.48 9.55
C PHE A 157 11.28 7.95 8.11
N LEU A 158 12.29 7.40 7.42
CA LEU A 158 12.56 7.72 6.01
C LEU A 158 11.37 7.36 5.12
N THR A 159 10.77 6.18 5.31
CA THR A 159 9.58 5.77 4.58
C THR A 159 8.42 6.77 4.76
N ILE A 160 8.12 7.16 6.01
CA ILE A 160 7.01 8.07 6.33
C ILE A 160 7.20 9.45 5.70
N ILE A 161 8.43 9.98 5.71
CA ILE A 161 8.72 11.33 5.19
C ILE A 161 8.81 11.34 3.66
N ILE A 162 9.44 10.33 3.05
CA ILE A 162 9.70 10.33 1.61
C ILE A 162 8.41 10.17 0.81
N MET A 163 7.42 9.42 1.32
CA MET A 163 6.14 9.23 0.62
C MET A 163 5.42 10.57 0.32
N PRO A 164 5.12 11.46 1.30
CA PRO A 164 4.54 12.76 1.02
C PRO A 164 5.40 13.66 0.14
N PHE A 165 6.73 13.68 0.36
CA PHE A 165 7.62 14.58 -0.40
C PHE A 165 7.77 14.18 -1.87
N THR A 166 7.66 12.89 -2.17
CA THR A 166 7.76 12.37 -3.55
C THR A 166 6.40 12.16 -4.21
N TYR A 167 5.30 12.31 -3.45
CA TYR A 167 3.94 11.94 -3.87
C TYR A 167 3.85 10.51 -4.42
N ASN A 168 4.75 9.63 -3.98
CA ASN A 168 4.86 8.29 -4.53
C ASN A 168 5.24 7.27 -3.44
N ILE A 169 4.33 6.33 -3.21
CA ILE A 169 4.46 5.27 -2.21
C ILE A 169 5.68 4.38 -2.50
N SER A 170 5.90 4.04 -3.78
CA SER A 170 7.01 3.17 -4.22
C SER A 170 8.37 3.76 -3.84
N TYR A 171 8.53 5.09 -3.91
CA TYR A 171 9.76 5.74 -3.52
C TYR A 171 9.99 5.65 -2.01
N GLY A 172 8.96 5.95 -1.21
CA GLY A 172 9.06 5.82 0.24
C GLY A 172 9.42 4.40 0.68
N ILE A 173 8.73 3.39 0.14
CA ILE A 173 9.02 1.97 0.41
C ILE A 173 10.45 1.61 -0.02
N GLY A 174 10.88 2.04 -1.21
CA GLY A 174 12.21 1.76 -1.72
C GLY A 174 13.32 2.33 -0.85
N PHE A 175 13.22 3.60 -0.45
CA PHE A 175 14.18 4.22 0.47
C PHE A 175 14.17 3.58 1.86
N GLY A 176 13.01 3.16 2.35
CA GLY A 176 12.87 2.36 3.57
C GLY A 176 13.67 1.06 3.52
N PHE A 177 13.50 0.26 2.47
CA PHE A 177 14.24 -1.00 2.31
C PHE A 177 15.75 -0.80 2.14
N ILE A 178 16.14 0.17 1.32
CA ILE A 178 17.55 0.48 1.08
C ILE A 178 18.22 0.90 2.40
N SER A 179 17.59 1.80 3.16
CA SER A 179 18.14 2.26 4.44
C SER A 179 18.20 1.12 5.47
N TYR A 180 17.17 0.27 5.56
CA TYR A 180 17.18 -0.88 6.47
C TYR A 180 18.31 -1.87 6.15
N THR A 181 18.47 -2.21 4.88
CA THR A 181 19.53 -3.11 4.41
C THR A 181 20.91 -2.52 4.65
N LEU A 182 21.12 -1.23 4.35
CA LEU A 182 22.39 -0.54 4.60
C LEU A 182 22.73 -0.52 6.09
N ILE A 183 21.78 -0.15 6.95
CA ILE A 183 22.01 -0.08 8.40
C ILE A 183 22.42 -1.45 8.95
N LYS A 184 21.72 -2.53 8.58
CA LYS A 184 22.10 -3.89 9.01
C LYS A 184 23.45 -4.35 8.45
N LEU A 185 23.79 -3.93 7.23
CA LEU A 185 25.10 -4.23 6.64
C LEU A 185 26.22 -3.51 7.41
N PHE A 186 26.06 -2.21 7.71
CA PHE A 186 27.03 -1.44 8.48
C PHE A 186 27.17 -1.93 9.93
N ARG A 187 26.08 -2.41 10.55
CA ARG A 187 26.11 -3.02 11.88
C ARG A 187 26.65 -4.47 11.89
N ARG A 188 27.17 -4.97 10.77
CA ARG A 188 27.66 -6.36 10.59
C ARG A 188 26.62 -7.44 10.93
N LYS A 189 25.33 -7.10 10.87
CA LYS A 189 24.20 -8.02 11.08
C LYS A 189 23.63 -8.54 9.75
N ALA A 190 24.48 -8.68 8.74
CA ALA A 190 24.05 -9.12 7.41
C ALA A 190 23.38 -10.51 7.42
N GLY A 191 23.77 -11.39 8.35
CA GLY A 191 23.15 -12.71 8.51
C GLY A 191 21.70 -12.69 9.01
N GLN A 192 21.19 -11.56 9.49
CA GLN A 192 19.78 -11.40 9.89
C GLN A 192 18.91 -10.82 8.76
N LEU A 193 19.50 -10.55 7.59
CA LEU A 193 18.78 -10.07 6.43
C LEU A 193 18.20 -11.26 5.68
N HIS A 194 16.88 -11.28 5.49
CA HIS A 194 16.28 -12.25 4.60
C HIS A 194 16.75 -11.97 3.16
N PRO A 195 17.17 -12.98 2.37
CA PRO A 195 17.70 -12.77 1.02
C PRO A 195 16.78 -11.96 0.10
N LEU A 196 15.47 -12.16 0.25
CA LEU A 196 14.43 -11.42 -0.49
C LEU A 196 14.55 -9.90 -0.28
N MET A 197 14.91 -9.47 0.92
CA MET A 197 14.98 -8.05 1.26
C MET A 197 16.23 -7.37 0.67
N ILE A 198 17.33 -8.12 0.56
CA ILE A 198 18.54 -7.68 -0.15
C ILE A 198 18.22 -7.54 -1.64
N VAL A 199 17.57 -8.54 -2.23
CA VAL A 199 17.15 -8.52 -3.64
C VAL A 199 16.19 -7.37 -3.91
N ALA A 200 15.17 -7.18 -3.07
CA ALA A 200 14.23 -6.07 -3.18
C ALA A 200 14.93 -4.71 -3.10
N SER A 201 15.82 -4.53 -2.12
CA SER A 201 16.60 -3.30 -1.97
C SER A 201 17.49 -3.03 -3.19
N ALA A 202 18.16 -4.06 -3.71
CA ALA A 202 18.98 -3.95 -4.91
C ALA A 202 18.14 -3.57 -6.15
N LEU A 203 16.96 -4.16 -6.30
CA LEU A 203 16.03 -3.82 -7.38
C LEU A 203 15.54 -2.38 -7.29
N PHE A 204 15.22 -1.88 -6.09
CA PHE A 204 14.87 -0.46 -5.91
C PHE A 204 16.03 0.47 -6.25
N VAL A 205 17.26 0.13 -5.88
CA VAL A 205 18.46 0.89 -6.28
C VAL A 205 18.58 0.94 -7.80
N VAL A 206 18.44 -0.20 -8.47
CA VAL A 206 18.49 -0.28 -9.94
C VAL A 206 17.37 0.53 -10.57
N ALA A 207 16.15 0.45 -10.04
CA ALA A 207 15.01 1.22 -10.53
C ALA A 207 15.23 2.74 -10.41
N PHE A 208 15.74 3.21 -9.26
CA PHE A 208 16.04 4.63 -9.07
C PHE A 208 17.18 5.12 -9.96
N ILE A 209 18.24 4.31 -10.14
CA ILE A 209 19.33 4.65 -11.07
C ILE A 209 18.83 4.68 -12.51
N ALA A 210 18.03 3.69 -12.92
CA ALA A 210 17.45 3.63 -14.26
C ALA A 210 16.56 4.83 -14.54
N GLN A 211 15.74 5.25 -13.56
CA GLN A 211 14.89 6.41 -13.68
C GLN A 211 15.68 7.72 -13.75
N PHE A 212 16.71 7.87 -12.91
CA PHE A 212 17.62 9.02 -12.97
C PHE A 212 18.35 9.11 -14.32
N LEU A 213 18.80 7.97 -14.87
CA LEU A 213 19.40 7.91 -16.20
C LEU A 213 18.38 8.27 -17.28
N ALA A 214 17.16 7.74 -17.20
CA ALA A 214 16.11 8.03 -18.17
C ALA A 214 15.77 9.53 -18.19
N GLU A 215 15.62 10.18 -17.03
CA GLU A 215 15.40 11.63 -16.94
C GLU A 215 16.56 12.42 -17.57
N LYS A 216 17.80 11.98 -17.37
CA LYS A 216 18.99 12.64 -17.91
C LYS A 216 19.17 12.44 -19.42
N PHE A 217 18.76 11.30 -19.96
CA PHE A 217 18.87 10.97 -21.38
C PHE A 217 17.65 11.40 -22.22
N MET A 218 16.46 11.52 -21.62
CA MET A 218 15.23 11.99 -22.29
C MET A 218 15.07 13.53 -22.26
N ASN A 219 15.80 14.24 -21.39
CA ASN A 219 15.91 15.72 -21.40
C ASN A 219 17.04 16.25 -22.30
N LYS A 220 17.44 15.49 -23.33
CA LYS A 220 18.35 15.96 -24.40
C LYS A 220 17.69 15.86 -25.76
#